data_AF-A0A9D7I4A1-F1
#
_entry.id   AF-A0A9D7I4A1-F1
#
_cell.length_a   1.000
_cell.length_b   1.000
_cell.length_c   1.000
_cell.angle_alpha   90.00
_cell.angle_beta   90.00
_cell.angle_gamma   90.00
#
_symmetry.space_group_name_H-M   'P 1'
#
loop_
_entity.id
_entity.type
_entity.pdbx_description
1 polymer ?
#
loop_
_entity_poly.entity_id
_entity_poly.type
_entity_poly.pdbx_seq_one_letter_code
_entity_poly.pdbx_strand_id
1 'polypeptide(L)' 'MPHKHYLKEELQLLLSKEGFIAEEFQKIEYNWDTEFIKAPKWLKEPKPWDWMVVARKL' A
#
# COMPACT_ATOMS: atom_id res chain seq x y z
N MET A 1 15.51 8.05 -3.67
CA MET A 1 15.71 6.69 -3.11
C MET A 1 14.75 5.76 -3.83
N PRO A 2 15.10 4.50 -4.14
CA PRO A 2 14.15 3.59 -4.79
C PRO A 2 13.03 3.22 -3.80
N HIS A 3 11.78 3.53 -4.16
CA HIS A 3 10.60 3.08 -3.45
C HIS A 3 10.20 1.71 -4.00
N LYS A 4 9.92 0.74 -3.13
CA LYS A 4 9.48 -0.60 -3.53
C LYS A 4 7.96 -0.69 -3.41
N HIS A 5 7.29 -1.00 -4.52
CA HIS A 5 5.85 -1.25 -4.55
C HIS A 5 5.60 -2.75 -4.38
N TYR A 6 5.03 -3.13 -3.25
CA TYR A 6 4.79 -4.53 -2.92
C TYR A 6 3.53 -5.07 -3.60
N LEU A 7 3.63 -6.26 -4.17
CA LEU A 7 2.46 -7.10 -4.42
C LEU A 7 1.91 -7.60 -3.08
N LYS A 8 0.60 -7.91 -3.04
CA LYS A 8 -0.04 -8.44 -1.83
C LYS A 8 0.67 -9.70 -1.33
N GLU A 9 0.99 -10.61 -2.24
CA GLU A 9 1.63 -11.89 -1.95
C GLU A 9 3.05 -11.70 -1.41
N GLU A 10 3.77 -10.70 -1.93
CA GLU A 10 5.11 -10.37 -1.47
C GLU A 10 5.07 -9.78 -0.05
N LEU A 11 4.13 -8.87 0.22
CA LEU A 11 3.93 -8.28 1.55
C LEU A 11 3.48 -9.33 2.56
N GLN A 12 2.60 -10.24 2.17
CA GLN A 12 2.17 -11.37 3.01
C GLN A 12 3.34 -12.30 3.34
N LEU A 13 4.19 -12.62 2.36
CA LEU A 13 5.38 -13.44 2.57
C LEU A 13 6.41 -12.73 3.46
N LEU A 14 6.56 -11.41 3.32
CA LEU A 14 7.43 -10.63 4.20
C LEU A 14 6.93 -10.67 5.65
N LEU A 15 5.64 -10.38 5.87
CA LEU A 15 5.04 -10.41 7.22
C LEU A 15 5.18 -11.78 7.89
N SER A 16 5.00 -12.88 7.13
CA SER A 16 5.17 -14.22 7.68
C SER A 16 6.61 -14.53 8.07
N LYS A 17 7.59 -14.08 7.28
CA LYS A 17 9.03 -14.20 7.61
C LYS A 17 9.40 -13.41 8.88
N GLU A 18 8.72 -12.29 9.13
CA GLU A 18 8.90 -11.46 10.32
C GLU A 18 8.08 -11.94 11.53
N GLY A 19 7.41 -13.09 11.45
CA GLY A 19 6.67 -13.69 12.56
C GLY A 19 5.28 -13.09 12.79
N PHE A 20 4.66 -12.54 11.75
CA PHE A 20 3.28 -12.07 11.80
C PHE A 20 2.35 -12.96 10.97
N ILE A 21 1.10 -13.04 11.39
CA ILE A 21 -0.01 -13.51 10.57
C ILE A 21 -0.74 -12.27 10.05
N ALA A 22 -0.79 -12.11 8.73
CA ALA A 22 -1.61 -11.06 8.11
C ALA A 22 -3.07 -11.53 8.06
N GLU A 23 -3.94 -10.85 8.80
CA GLU A 23 -5.35 -11.22 8.97
C GLU A 23 -6.24 -10.57 7.91
N GLU A 24 -5.93 -9.33 7.52
CA GLU A 24 -6.69 -8.60 6.52
C GLU A 24 -5.80 -7.72 5.65
N PHE A 25 -6.12 -7.64 4.36
CA PHE A 25 -5.51 -6.71 3.41
C PHE A 25 -6.60 -5.86 2.76
N GLN A 26 -6.41 -4.55 2.79
CA GLN A 26 -7.27 -3.60 2.10
C GLN A 26 -6.43 -2.75 1.15
N LYS A 27 -6.89 -2.59 -0.09
CA LYS A 27 -6.34 -1.63 -1.05
C LYS A 27 -7.03 -0.30 -0.80
N ILE A 28 -6.31 0.68 -0.29
CA ILE A 28 -6.86 2.00 0.03
C ILE A 28 -6.43 2.98 -1.05
N GLU A 29 -7.40 3.49 -1.81
CA GLU A 29 -7.20 4.53 -2.82
C GLU A 29 -7.43 5.92 -2.21
N TYR A 30 -6.63 6.88 -2.65
CA TYR A 30 -6.72 8.26 -2.19
C TYR A 30 -6.46 9.23 -3.36
N ASN A 31 -6.54 10.53 -3.11
CA ASN A 31 -6.40 11.53 -4.16
C ASN A 31 -4.93 11.91 -4.39
N TRP A 32 -4.59 12.28 -5.62
CA TRP A 32 -3.23 12.68 -6.00
C TRP A 32 -2.69 13.94 -5.30
N ASP A 33 -3.56 14.73 -4.67
CA ASP A 33 -3.18 15.91 -3.87
C ASP A 33 -2.46 15.54 -2.56
N THR A 34 -2.59 14.29 -2.10
CA THR A 34 -1.81 13.76 -0.96
C THR A 34 -0.35 13.50 -1.32
N GLU A 35 -0.08 13.07 -2.56
CA GLU A 35 1.27 12.77 -3.07
C GLU A 35 1.93 14.00 -3.71
N PHE A 36 1.13 14.95 -4.21
CA PHE A 36 1.61 16.14 -4.89
C PHE A 36 0.99 17.41 -4.31
N ILE A 37 1.83 18.35 -3.87
CA ILE A 37 1.42 19.71 -3.43
C ILE A 37 0.58 20.42 -4.51
N LYS A 38 0.83 20.13 -5.79
CA LYS A 38 0.03 20.59 -6.94
C LYS A 38 -0.21 19.45 -7.92
N ALA A 39 -1.11 18.54 -7.56
CA ALA A 39 -1.54 17.48 -8.47
C ALA A 39 -2.09 18.06 -9.79
N PRO A 40 -1.67 17.54 -10.96
CA PRO A 40 -2.21 17.98 -12.24
C PRO A 40 -3.70 17.67 -12.36
N LYS A 41 -4.52 18.62 -12.81
CA LYS A 41 -5.99 18.43 -12.94
C LYS A 41 -6.40 17.30 -13.89
N TRP A 42 -5.52 16.91 -14.80
CA TRP A 42 -5.74 15.81 -15.75
C TRP A 42 -5.48 14.44 -15.12
N LEU A 43 -4.72 14.38 -14.02
CA LEU A 43 -4.35 13.13 -13.34
C LEU A 43 -5.43 12.81 -12.29
N LYS A 44 -6.52 12.20 -12.76
CA LYS A 44 -7.64 11.75 -11.91
C LYS A 44 -7.61 10.24 -11.66
N GLU A 45 -7.25 9.49 -12.69
CA GLU A 45 -7.24 8.02 -12.72
C GLU A 45 -5.97 7.54 -13.47
N PRO A 46 -5.38 6.41 -13.08
CA PRO A 46 -5.67 5.67 -11.85
C PRO A 46 -5.31 6.49 -10.61
N LYS A 47 -6.02 6.26 -9.51
CA LYS A 47 -5.69 6.87 -8.21
C LYS A 47 -4.45 6.22 -7.59
N PRO A 48 -3.66 6.97 -6.81
CA PRO A 48 -2.65 6.38 -5.94
C PRO A 48 -3.35 5.50 -4.89
N TRP A 49 -2.63 4.48 -4.44
CA TRP A 49 -3.15 3.54 -3.47
C TRP A 49 -2.02 2.86 -2.72
N ASP A 50 -2.35 2.41 -1.51
CA ASP A 50 -1.46 1.59 -0.68
C ASP A 50 -2.20 0.39 -0.10
N TRP A 51 -1.41 -0.61 0.33
CA TRP A 51 -1.91 -1.71 1.14
C TRP A 51 -2.01 -1.27 2.60
N MET A 52 -3.22 -1.35 3.16
CA MET A 52 -3.43 -1.35 4.60
C MET A 52 -3.59 -2.78 5.07
N VAL A 53 -2.81 -3.19 6.07
CA VAL A 53 -2.76 -4.57 6.54
C VAL A 53 -2.98 -4.63 8.04
N VAL A 54 -3.93 -5.46 8.47
CA VAL A 54 -4.05 -5.86 9.88
C VAL A 54 -3.24 -7.13 10.05
N ALA A 55 -2.26 -7.09 10.94
CA ALA A 55 -1.39 -8.22 11.22
C ALA A 55 -1.27 -8.45 12.72
N ARG A 56 -1.29 -9.72 13.11
CA ARG A 56 -1.11 -10.16 14.50
C ARG A 56 0.25 -10.80 14.66
N LYS A 57 0.97 -10.41 15.70
CA LYS A 57 2.25 -11.03 16.06
C LYS A 57 2.00 -12.44 16.61
N LEU A 58 2.83 -13.40 16.17
CA LEU A 58 2.88 -14.74 16.74
C LEU A 58 3.38 -14.73 18.18
#